data_AF-A0A943IRZ6-F1
#
_entry.id   AF-A0A943IRZ6-F1
#
_cell.length_a   1.000
_cell.length_b   1.000
_cell.length_c   1.000
_cell.angle_alpha   90.00
_cell.angle_beta   90.00
_cell.angle_gamma   90.00
#
_symmetry.space_group_name_H-M   'P 1'
#
loop_
_entity.id
_entity.type
_entity.pdbx_description
1 polymer ?
#
loop_
_entity_poly.entity_id
_entity_poly.type
_entity_poly.pdbx_seq_one_letter_code
_entity_poly.pdbx_strand_id
1 'polypeptide(L)'
;MNEPNNNLGNNIETLSTNSTTNESIQNQSVTSNVPPTINQPEILQPQQQATNNQTPPKKGGNFKYILAFIFLIAILAFVFFLPEISMYVESKKQNTGSTGTSTKEIENGILTCSFEKDSDETNTYYEIDFKFTNKKLITSNLVTTIESTNETYLATKKAACDMASATSLDVTGINTSCSLSLGILTISESYTHKDIDKSAMSKYVEASGTAPEFNYQKNIYDIKTKMEKSGYDCSISSQVE
;
A
#
# COMPACT_ATOMS: atom_id res chain seq x y z
N MET A 1 -13.15 56.09 -20.88
CA MET A 1 -13.36 56.46 -22.29
C MET A 1 -12.10 56.06 -23.03
N ASN A 2 -12.24 55.35 -24.14
CA ASN A 2 -11.18 54.80 -25.01
C ASN A 2 -10.22 53.78 -24.37
N GLU A 3 -10.58 52.50 -24.53
CA GLU A 3 -9.59 51.46 -24.85
C GLU A 3 -8.98 51.72 -26.24
N PRO A 4 -7.84 51.11 -26.57
CA PRO A 4 -7.50 50.72 -27.93
C PRO A 4 -7.87 49.24 -28.15
N ASN A 5 -9.04 49.00 -28.76
CA ASN A 5 -9.35 47.69 -29.35
C ASN A 5 -8.39 47.42 -30.52
N ASN A 6 -7.94 46.18 -30.71
CA ASN A 6 -7.40 45.72 -31.99
C ASN A 6 -7.74 44.25 -32.20
N ASN A 7 -8.54 43.99 -33.24
CA ASN A 7 -9.12 42.67 -33.53
C ASN A 7 -8.63 42.21 -34.90
N LEU A 8 -7.80 41.16 -34.92
CA LEU A 8 -7.44 40.39 -36.10
C LEU A 8 -6.93 39.02 -35.61
N GLY A 9 -7.34 37.88 -36.17
CA GLY A 9 -8.33 37.66 -37.23
C GLY A 9 -8.07 36.29 -37.85
N ASN A 10 -8.98 35.34 -37.59
CA ASN A 10 -9.08 33.97 -38.10
C ASN A 10 -7.91 33.39 -38.92
N ASN A 11 -7.38 32.25 -38.46
CA ASN A 11 -7.22 31.09 -39.34
C ASN A 11 -7.62 29.82 -38.60
N ILE A 12 -8.47 29.01 -39.24
CA ILE A 12 -8.87 27.68 -38.78
C ILE A 12 -8.31 26.68 -39.79
N GLU A 13 -7.42 25.80 -39.35
CA GLU A 13 -7.08 24.58 -40.09
C GLU A 13 -7.48 23.35 -39.28
N THR A 14 -8.78 23.02 -39.36
CA THR A 14 -9.25 21.66 -39.06
C THR A 14 -8.82 20.72 -40.18
N LEU A 15 -7.87 19.83 -39.93
CA LEU A 15 -7.62 18.69 -40.83
C LEU A 15 -8.27 17.42 -40.27
N SER A 16 -9.42 17.08 -40.85
CA SER A 16 -10.19 15.90 -40.47
C SER A 16 -9.67 14.63 -41.15
N THR A 17 -9.70 13.52 -40.41
CA THR A 17 -9.90 12.13 -40.88
C THR A 17 -9.17 11.63 -42.14
N ASN A 18 -8.48 10.49 -42.00
CA ASN A 18 -8.78 9.35 -42.86
C ASN A 18 -8.56 8.02 -42.12
N SER A 19 -9.66 7.31 -41.87
CA SER A 19 -9.65 5.90 -41.50
C SER A 19 -10.28 5.12 -42.65
N THR A 20 -9.49 4.32 -43.36
CA THR A 20 -9.96 3.55 -44.50
C THR A 20 -9.46 2.12 -44.41
N THR A 21 -10.32 1.23 -43.91
CA THR A 21 -10.25 -0.22 -44.13
C THR A 21 -10.58 -0.57 -45.59
N ASN A 22 -10.45 -1.87 -45.92
CA ASN A 22 -10.82 -2.54 -47.18
C ASN A 22 -9.65 -2.63 -48.21
N GLU A 23 -9.43 -3.74 -48.92
CA GLU A 23 -10.01 -5.10 -48.75
C GLU A 23 -9.04 -6.20 -49.25
N SER A 24 -9.53 -7.43 -49.41
CA SER A 24 -8.74 -8.67 -49.56
C SER A 24 -8.95 -9.35 -50.94
N ILE A 25 -8.55 -10.64 -51.05
CA ILE A 25 -8.86 -11.65 -52.09
C ILE A 25 -8.31 -11.37 -53.52
N GLN A 26 -7.96 -12.33 -54.40
CA GLN A 26 -8.14 -13.81 -54.50
C GLN A 26 -6.78 -14.51 -54.80
N ASN A 27 -6.57 -15.84 -54.69
CA ASN A 27 -7.33 -17.03 -55.12
C ASN A 27 -7.48 -18.07 -53.96
N GLN A 28 -8.61 -18.75 -53.74
CA GLN A 28 -9.22 -19.84 -54.54
C GLN A 28 -8.23 -21.02 -54.77
N SER A 29 -8.56 -22.31 -54.54
CA SER A 29 -9.85 -22.99 -54.76
C SER A 29 -10.28 -23.98 -53.63
N VAL A 30 -11.03 -25.07 -53.93
CA VAL A 30 -12.14 -25.57 -53.09
C VAL A 30 -12.32 -27.12 -53.07
N THR A 31 -12.54 -27.69 -51.86
CA THR A 31 -13.31 -28.93 -51.50
C THR A 31 -12.71 -30.37 -51.48
N SER A 32 -12.99 -31.07 -50.35
CA SER A 32 -13.19 -32.53 -50.09
C SER A 32 -12.07 -33.56 -49.76
N ASN A 33 -12.27 -34.21 -48.60
CA ASN A 33 -12.23 -35.67 -48.29
C ASN A 33 -10.92 -36.51 -48.30
N VAL A 34 -10.24 -36.54 -47.14
CA VAL A 34 -9.97 -37.71 -46.24
C VAL A 34 -10.28 -39.15 -46.77
N PRO A 35 -9.46 -40.21 -46.53
CA PRO A 35 -7.99 -40.33 -46.31
C PRO A 35 -7.38 -41.46 -47.23
N PRO A 36 -6.14 -42.01 -47.02
CA PRO A 36 -5.78 -42.93 -45.91
C PRO A 36 -4.34 -42.76 -45.32
N THR A 37 -4.02 -43.58 -44.30
CA THR A 37 -2.80 -43.65 -43.46
C THR A 37 -1.52 -44.12 -44.23
N ILE A 38 -0.28 -44.16 -43.70
CA ILE A 38 0.26 -45.02 -42.60
C ILE A 38 1.63 -44.47 -42.09
N ASN A 39 1.83 -44.29 -40.77
CA ASN A 39 2.97 -44.83 -39.95
C ASN A 39 3.05 -44.30 -38.48
N GLN A 40 2.52 -45.09 -37.54
CA GLN A 40 2.98 -45.48 -36.19
C GLN A 40 3.71 -44.52 -35.19
N PRO A 41 3.14 -44.41 -33.96
CA PRO A 41 3.87 -44.11 -32.70
C PRO A 41 3.54 -45.06 -31.51
N GLU A 42 4.54 -45.52 -30.73
CA GLU A 42 4.42 -46.32 -29.48
C GLU A 42 5.66 -46.08 -28.56
N ILE A 43 5.69 -45.90 -27.22
CA ILE A 43 4.74 -45.77 -26.08
C ILE A 43 4.63 -46.96 -25.07
N LEU A 44 5.25 -46.77 -23.88
CA LEU A 44 5.03 -47.35 -22.52
C LEU A 44 5.01 -48.88 -22.25
N GLN A 45 5.80 -49.31 -21.23
CA GLN A 45 5.34 -50.17 -20.11
C GLN A 45 6.38 -50.39 -18.99
N PRO A 46 5.97 -50.47 -17.70
CA PRO A 46 6.75 -51.06 -16.60
C PRO A 46 6.19 -52.43 -16.15
N GLN A 47 7.06 -53.37 -15.74
CA GLN A 47 6.72 -54.73 -15.32
C GLN A 47 6.84 -54.95 -13.79
N GLN A 48 6.06 -55.90 -13.26
CA GLN A 48 6.23 -56.46 -11.91
C GLN A 48 6.89 -57.85 -12.00
N GLN A 49 7.71 -58.21 -11.02
CA GLN A 49 7.91 -59.62 -10.67
C GLN A 49 8.38 -59.78 -9.22
N ALA A 50 8.10 -60.95 -8.63
CA ALA A 50 8.47 -61.32 -7.27
C ALA A 50 9.43 -62.52 -7.29
N THR A 51 10.28 -62.64 -6.27
CA THR A 51 11.07 -63.83 -5.99
C THR A 51 11.37 -63.90 -4.49
N ASN A 52 11.37 -65.13 -3.95
CA ASN A 52 11.60 -65.43 -2.54
C ASN A 52 12.83 -66.34 -2.43
N ASN A 53 13.78 -66.01 -1.53
CA ASN A 53 14.79 -66.95 -1.02
C ASN A 53 15.41 -66.39 0.28
N GLN A 54 15.73 -67.28 1.23
CA GLN A 54 16.18 -66.93 2.58
C GLN A 54 17.63 -67.37 2.85
N THR A 55 18.49 -66.47 3.37
CA THR A 55 19.59 -66.74 4.34
C THR A 55 20.41 -65.46 4.59
N PRO A 56 21.18 -65.35 5.69
CA PRO A 56 20.87 -65.67 7.10
C PRO A 56 20.69 -64.36 7.92
N PRO A 57 20.27 -64.41 9.21
CA PRO A 57 19.98 -63.20 9.97
C PRO A 57 21.22 -62.37 10.34
N LYS A 58 21.43 -61.22 9.69
CA LYS A 58 22.38 -60.20 10.15
C LYS A 58 21.86 -59.50 11.42
N LYS A 59 22.15 -60.13 12.56
CA LYS A 59 22.30 -59.55 13.92
C LYS A 59 21.55 -58.22 14.13
N GLY A 60 20.27 -58.31 14.50
CA GLY A 60 19.42 -57.14 14.74
C GLY A 60 20.01 -56.20 15.80
N GLY A 61 20.60 -55.09 15.36
CA GLY A 61 21.11 -54.05 16.25
C GLY A 61 19.98 -53.36 17.01
N ASN A 62 20.31 -52.82 18.19
CA ASN A 62 19.37 -52.20 19.13
C ASN A 62 18.82 -50.83 18.67
N PHE A 63 18.58 -50.64 17.37
CA PHE A 63 18.24 -49.36 16.74
C PHE A 63 16.93 -48.75 17.28
N LYS A 64 15.95 -49.58 17.67
CA LYS A 64 14.74 -49.12 18.37
C LYS A 64 15.06 -48.41 19.70
N TYR A 65 16.01 -48.95 20.46
CA TYR A 65 16.47 -48.35 21.71
C TYR A 65 17.33 -47.11 21.46
N ILE A 66 18.18 -47.11 20.43
CA ILE A 66 18.97 -45.92 20.03
C ILE A 66 18.05 -44.76 19.65
N LEU A 67 17.04 -44.99 18.82
CA LEU A 67 16.06 -43.97 18.43
C LEU A 67 15.24 -43.48 19.62
N ALA A 68 14.81 -44.38 20.51
CA ALA A 68 14.13 -44.00 21.75
C ALA A 68 15.03 -43.18 22.69
N PHE A 69 16.33 -43.47 22.76
CA PHE A 69 17.29 -42.72 23.58
C PHE A 69 17.56 -41.32 23.00
N ILE A 70 17.64 -41.18 21.66
CA ILE A 70 17.70 -39.88 20.99
C ILE A 70 16.43 -39.06 21.26
N PHE A 71 15.25 -39.70 21.20
CA PHE A 71 13.98 -39.03 21.51
C PHE A 71 13.87 -38.61 22.99
N LEU A 72 14.36 -39.44 23.91
CA LEU A 72 14.48 -39.10 25.33
C LEU A 72 15.39 -37.87 25.55
N ILE A 73 16.56 -37.85 24.90
CA ILE A 73 17.50 -36.71 24.96
C ILE A 73 16.85 -35.45 24.38
N ALA A 74 16.09 -35.56 23.28
CA ALA A 74 15.38 -34.43 22.69
C ALA A 74 14.29 -33.87 23.63
N ILE A 75 13.55 -34.73 24.34
CA ILE A 75 12.58 -34.29 25.36
C ILE A 75 13.30 -33.61 26.53
N LEU A 76 14.40 -34.19 27.03
CA LEU A 76 15.17 -33.61 28.13
C LEU A 76 15.79 -32.26 27.75
N ALA A 77 16.26 -32.11 26.50
CA ALA A 77 16.71 -30.83 25.97
C ALA A 77 15.57 -29.80 25.90
N PHE A 78 14.37 -30.18 25.44
CA PHE A 78 13.19 -29.31 25.48
C PHE A 78 12.83 -28.86 26.91
N VAL A 79 12.95 -29.75 27.90
CA VAL A 79 12.76 -29.43 29.33
C VAL A 79 13.85 -28.48 29.85
N PHE A 80 15.07 -28.54 29.31
CA PHE A 80 16.17 -27.63 29.66
C PHE A 80 16.10 -26.26 28.96
N PHE A 81 15.46 -26.16 27.79
CA PHE A 81 15.22 -24.88 27.08
C PHE A 81 13.88 -24.21 27.42
N LEU A 82 12.93 -24.95 28.00
CA LEU A 82 11.65 -24.42 28.50
C LEU A 82 11.78 -23.21 29.46
N PRO A 83 12.82 -23.07 30.31
CA PRO A 83 13.02 -21.88 31.16
C PRO A 83 13.43 -20.59 30.44
N GLU A 84 13.89 -20.64 29.18
CA GLU A 84 14.38 -19.43 28.49
C GLU A 84 13.28 -18.69 27.73
N ILE A 85 12.23 -19.36 27.27
CA ILE A 85 11.11 -18.71 26.57
C ILE A 85 10.26 -17.82 27.48
N SER A 86 10.23 -18.05 28.80
CA SER A 86 9.61 -17.08 29.72
C SER A 86 10.39 -15.77 29.72
N MET A 87 11.73 -15.80 29.88
CA MET A 87 12.55 -14.59 29.83
C MET A 87 12.57 -13.91 28.45
N TYR A 88 12.44 -14.66 27.34
CA TYR A 88 12.35 -14.06 26.00
C TYR A 88 10.98 -13.39 25.74
N VAL A 89 9.91 -13.81 26.42
CA VAL A 89 8.60 -13.14 26.39
C VAL A 89 8.55 -12.00 27.42
N GLU A 90 9.15 -12.17 28.59
CA GLU A 90 9.19 -11.15 29.65
C GLU A 90 10.11 -9.98 29.28
N SER A 91 11.25 -10.20 28.64
CA SER A 91 12.09 -9.09 28.13
C SER A 91 11.40 -8.24 27.06
N LYS A 92 10.40 -8.78 26.33
CA LYS A 92 9.51 -7.99 25.48
C LYS A 92 8.41 -7.25 26.25
N LYS A 93 7.85 -7.87 27.31
CA LYS A 93 6.86 -7.23 28.21
C LYS A 93 7.46 -6.17 29.13
N GLN A 94 8.72 -6.30 29.53
CA GLN A 94 9.40 -5.41 30.47
C GLN A 94 9.88 -4.13 29.77
N ASN A 95 10.16 -4.21 28.46
CA ASN A 95 10.34 -3.05 27.58
C ASN A 95 9.01 -2.46 27.05
N THR A 96 7.87 -3.10 27.31
CA THR A 96 6.52 -2.55 27.06
C THR A 96 5.76 -2.43 28.38
N GLY A 97 6.23 -1.52 29.23
CA GLY A 97 5.77 -1.31 30.60
C GLY A 97 4.25 -1.22 30.72
N SER A 98 3.61 -2.35 31.00
CA SER A 98 2.16 -2.51 31.14
C SER A 98 1.84 -3.65 32.09
N THR A 99 2.07 -3.37 33.38
CA THR A 99 1.30 -3.97 34.47
C THR A 99 -0.20 -3.87 34.15
N GLY A 100 -0.97 -4.91 34.48
CA GLY A 100 -2.35 -5.12 34.00
C GLY A 100 -3.40 -4.07 34.40
N THR A 101 -3.28 -2.87 33.86
CA THR A 101 -4.39 -1.94 33.65
C THR A 101 -4.93 -2.19 32.25
N SER A 102 -6.26 -2.31 32.13
CA SER A 102 -6.90 -1.99 30.86
C SER A 102 -6.77 -0.48 30.67
N THR A 103 -5.78 -0.05 29.88
CA THR A 103 -5.66 1.33 29.40
C THR A 103 -6.93 1.65 28.63
N LYS A 104 -7.87 2.32 29.29
CA LYS A 104 -9.19 2.62 28.75
C LYS A 104 -9.01 3.33 27.42
N GLU A 105 -9.43 2.68 26.34
CA GLU A 105 -9.30 3.22 24.99
C GLU A 105 -9.89 4.64 24.94
N ILE A 106 -9.13 5.56 24.35
CA ILE A 106 -9.52 6.96 24.23
C ILE A 106 -10.69 7.03 23.26
N GLU A 107 -11.85 7.50 23.73
CA GLU A 107 -13.05 7.59 22.90
C GLU A 107 -12.99 8.81 21.96
N ASN A 108 -12.44 9.93 22.42
CA ASN A 108 -12.40 11.21 21.68
C ASN A 108 -10.97 11.78 21.71
N GLY A 109 -10.45 12.24 20.57
CA GLY A 109 -9.05 12.65 20.49
C GLY A 109 -8.54 13.00 19.11
N ILE A 110 -7.21 13.06 19.00
CA ILE A 110 -6.47 13.08 17.73
C ILE A 110 -5.52 11.88 17.73
N LEU A 111 -5.49 11.13 16.63
CA LEU A 111 -4.39 10.23 16.29
C LEU A 111 -3.45 11.04 15.38
N THR A 112 -2.25 11.34 15.86
CA THR A 112 -1.21 12.00 15.06
C THR A 112 -0.24 10.93 14.58
N CYS A 113 -0.06 10.81 13.28
CA CYS A 113 0.88 9.86 12.67
C CYS A 113 1.92 10.60 11.82
N SER A 114 3.20 10.36 12.07
CA SER A 114 4.33 11.02 11.41
C SER A 114 5.23 10.04 10.66
N PHE A 115 5.75 10.43 9.51
CA PHE A 115 6.74 9.69 8.74
C PHE A 115 7.75 10.65 8.09
N GLU A 116 9.03 10.34 8.20
CA GLU A 116 10.13 11.13 7.65
C GLU A 116 10.84 10.33 6.56
N LYS A 117 11.23 11.01 5.48
CA LYS A 117 11.93 10.42 4.34
C LYS A 117 13.02 11.35 3.83
N ASP A 118 14.25 11.01 4.15
CA ASP A 118 15.45 11.73 3.69
C ASP A 118 15.98 11.18 2.37
N SER A 119 16.72 12.04 1.67
CA SER A 119 17.52 11.72 0.48
C SER A 119 18.54 12.83 0.23
N ASP A 120 19.58 12.55 -0.56
CA ASP A 120 20.74 13.43 -0.74
C ASP A 120 20.41 14.88 -1.19
N GLU A 121 19.24 15.12 -1.81
CA GLU A 121 18.78 16.44 -2.29
C GLU A 121 17.44 16.92 -1.67
N THR A 122 16.69 16.04 -0.99
CA THR A 122 15.35 16.37 -0.46
C THR A 122 15.06 15.63 0.85
N ASN A 123 14.66 16.37 1.89
CA ASN A 123 14.06 15.79 3.09
C ASN A 123 12.55 16.03 3.02
N THR A 124 11.75 15.02 3.33
CA THR A 124 10.28 15.14 3.34
C THR A 124 9.68 14.59 4.62
N TYR A 125 9.04 15.47 5.38
CA TYR A 125 8.28 15.14 6.58
C TYR A 125 6.78 15.11 6.27
N TYR A 126 6.12 14.03 6.67
CA TYR A 126 4.68 13.85 6.57
C TYR A 126 4.08 13.75 7.98
N GLU A 127 3.04 14.53 8.25
CA GLU A 127 2.26 14.47 9.49
C GLU A 127 0.78 14.38 9.15
N ILE A 128 0.07 13.43 9.75
CA ILE A 128 -1.37 13.25 9.55
C ILE A 128 -2.08 13.21 10.89
N ASP A 129 -2.83 14.27 11.16
CA ASP A 129 -3.77 14.35 12.27
C ASP A 129 -5.12 13.77 11.84
N PHE A 130 -5.58 12.75 12.55
CA PHE A 130 -6.92 12.16 12.41
C PHE A 130 -7.75 12.50 13.65
N LYS A 131 -8.66 13.48 13.57
CA LYS A 131 -9.56 13.83 14.67
C LYS A 131 -10.76 12.90 14.71
N PHE A 132 -11.06 12.37 15.90
CA PHE A 132 -12.06 11.33 16.08
C PHE A 132 -12.97 11.53 17.30
N THR A 133 -14.15 10.93 17.23
CA THR A 133 -15.17 10.95 18.29
C THR A 133 -15.80 9.56 18.41
N ASN A 134 -15.96 9.02 19.62
CA ASN A 134 -16.35 7.63 19.87
C ASN A 134 -15.54 6.61 19.03
N LYS A 135 -14.23 6.82 18.89
CA LYS A 135 -13.25 6.06 18.07
C LYS A 135 -13.51 6.13 16.56
N LYS A 136 -14.33 7.07 16.08
CA LYS A 136 -14.72 7.22 14.67
C LYS A 136 -14.09 8.46 14.05
N LEU A 137 -13.42 8.29 12.91
CA LEU A 137 -12.82 9.37 12.12
C LEU A 137 -13.89 10.41 11.70
N ILE A 138 -13.63 11.68 12.00
CA ILE A 138 -14.49 12.82 11.64
C ILE A 138 -13.79 13.74 10.62
N THR A 139 -12.60 14.25 10.96
CA THR A 139 -11.75 15.07 10.08
C THR A 139 -10.33 14.53 10.06
N SER A 140 -9.56 14.86 9.01
CA SER A 140 -8.10 14.73 9.07
C SER A 140 -7.40 15.91 8.41
N ASN A 141 -6.16 16.19 8.81
CA ASN A 141 -5.27 17.13 8.15
C ASN A 141 -3.95 16.44 7.83
N LEU A 142 -3.55 16.43 6.57
CA LEU A 142 -2.24 15.99 6.10
C LEU A 142 -1.36 17.23 5.90
N VAL A 143 -0.26 17.31 6.62
CA VAL A 143 0.83 18.26 6.36
C VAL A 143 1.98 17.51 5.70
N THR A 144 2.44 18.00 4.55
CA THR A 144 3.70 17.56 3.92
C THR A 144 4.66 18.75 3.87
N THR A 145 5.79 18.63 4.55
CA THR A 145 6.88 19.61 4.53
C THR A 145 8.04 19.04 3.73
N ILE A 146 8.47 19.78 2.71
CA ILE A 146 9.52 19.38 1.76
C ILE A 146 10.64 20.42 1.85
N GLU A 147 11.82 20.00 2.29
CA GLU A 147 13.01 20.83 2.35
C GLU A 147 13.97 20.45 1.20
N SER A 148 14.46 21.44 0.45
CA SER A 148 15.43 21.19 -0.62
C SER A 148 16.21 22.46 -1.01
N THR A 149 17.44 22.28 -1.47
CA THR A 149 18.21 23.32 -2.17
C THR A 149 17.82 23.48 -3.64
N ASN A 150 17.00 22.58 -4.19
CA ASN A 150 16.57 22.59 -5.57
C ASN A 150 15.31 23.46 -5.75
N GLU A 151 15.51 24.77 -5.96
CA GLU A 151 14.43 25.76 -6.13
C GLU A 151 13.46 25.37 -7.26
N THR A 152 13.95 24.82 -8.36
CA THR A 152 13.11 24.37 -9.49
C THR A 152 12.16 23.24 -9.07
N TYR A 153 12.66 22.27 -8.31
CA TYR A 153 11.83 21.18 -7.76
C TYR A 153 10.74 21.71 -6.82
N LEU A 154 11.10 22.61 -5.89
CA LEU A 154 10.15 23.23 -4.97
C LEU A 154 9.12 24.09 -5.70
N ALA A 155 9.53 24.84 -6.73
CA ALA A 155 8.62 25.63 -7.57
C ALA A 155 7.65 24.73 -8.35
N THR A 156 8.11 23.61 -8.92
CA THR A 156 7.25 22.62 -9.58
C THR A 156 6.25 21.99 -8.60
N LYS A 157 6.70 21.63 -7.40
CA LYS A 157 5.83 21.08 -6.35
C LYS A 157 4.82 22.12 -5.83
N LYS A 158 5.22 23.38 -5.67
CA LYS A 158 4.29 24.46 -5.31
C LYS A 158 3.26 24.70 -6.41
N ALA A 159 3.65 24.73 -7.69
CA ALA A 159 2.70 24.90 -8.79
C ALA A 159 1.65 23.78 -8.84
N ALA A 160 2.05 22.53 -8.57
CA ALA A 160 1.12 21.41 -8.42
C ALA A 160 0.16 21.60 -7.23
N CYS A 161 0.70 22.01 -6.07
CA CYS A 161 -0.12 22.32 -4.90
C CYS A 161 -1.10 23.48 -5.16
N ASP A 162 -0.66 24.55 -5.84
CA ASP A 162 -1.50 25.73 -6.11
C ASP A 162 -2.69 25.38 -7.03
N MET A 163 -2.53 24.42 -7.96
CA MET A 163 -3.64 23.86 -8.76
C MET A 163 -4.61 23.05 -7.89
N ALA A 164 -4.11 22.21 -6.98
CA ALA A 164 -4.95 21.49 -6.02
C ALA A 164 -5.70 22.47 -5.08
N SER A 165 -5.02 23.48 -4.57
CA SER A 165 -5.57 24.55 -3.73
C SER A 165 -6.72 25.28 -4.44
N ALA A 166 -6.50 25.77 -5.66
CA ALA A 166 -7.54 26.41 -6.46
C ALA A 166 -8.74 25.48 -6.72
N THR A 167 -8.49 24.20 -7.00
CA THR A 167 -9.54 23.19 -7.23
C THR A 167 -10.31 22.84 -5.96
N SER A 168 -9.67 22.87 -4.78
CA SER A 168 -10.31 22.56 -3.49
C SER A 168 -11.45 23.53 -3.13
N LEU A 169 -11.43 24.76 -3.66
CA LEU A 169 -12.49 25.76 -3.48
C LEU A 169 -13.84 25.29 -4.05
N ASP A 170 -13.83 24.48 -5.11
CA ASP A 170 -15.03 23.91 -5.74
C ASP A 170 -15.40 22.51 -5.17
N VAL A 171 -14.58 21.93 -4.29
CA VAL A 171 -14.79 20.58 -3.74
C VAL A 171 -15.14 20.65 -2.26
N THR A 172 -16.44 20.60 -1.97
CA THR A 172 -16.96 20.58 -0.59
C THR A 172 -16.29 19.47 0.22
N GLY A 173 -15.88 19.80 1.45
CA GLY A 173 -15.24 18.87 2.37
C GLY A 173 -13.71 18.77 2.23
N ILE A 174 -13.08 19.49 1.31
CA ILE A 174 -11.62 19.61 1.16
C ILE A 174 -11.20 21.08 1.33
N ASN A 175 -10.01 21.34 1.86
CA ASN A 175 -9.34 22.64 1.81
C ASN A 175 -7.83 22.44 1.73
N THR A 176 -7.17 23.02 0.74
CA THR A 176 -5.74 22.80 0.47
C THR A 176 -4.99 24.12 0.38
N SER A 177 -3.84 24.19 1.05
CA SER A 177 -3.03 25.41 1.17
C SER A 177 -1.53 25.12 1.00
N CYS A 178 -0.81 26.10 0.44
CA CYS A 178 0.51 25.91 -0.15
C CYS A 178 1.43 27.10 0.16
N SER A 179 2.47 26.89 0.98
CA SER A 179 3.43 27.94 1.35
C SER A 179 4.85 27.51 1.04
N LEU A 180 5.61 28.37 0.34
CA LEU A 180 7.04 28.19 0.04
C LEU A 180 7.80 29.37 0.62
N SER A 181 8.75 29.09 1.51
CA SER A 181 9.58 30.10 2.16
C SER A 181 10.95 29.50 2.50
N LEU A 182 12.04 30.24 2.22
CA LEU A 182 13.41 29.89 2.63
C LEU A 182 13.88 28.45 2.28
N GLY A 183 13.42 27.88 1.15
CA GLY A 183 13.77 26.51 0.74
C GLY A 183 12.89 25.41 1.34
N ILE A 184 11.82 25.79 2.06
CA ILE A 184 10.84 24.89 2.67
C ILE A 184 9.48 25.09 1.99
N LEU A 185 8.92 24.03 1.41
CA LEU A 185 7.55 23.97 0.91
C LEU A 185 6.68 23.18 1.89
N THR A 186 5.72 23.85 2.52
CA THR A 186 4.66 23.21 3.31
C THR A 186 3.35 23.18 2.53
N ILE A 187 2.80 21.98 2.39
CA ILE A 187 1.49 21.66 1.82
C ILE A 187 0.61 21.20 2.98
N SER A 188 -0.59 21.78 3.14
CA SER A 188 -1.58 21.30 4.12
C SER A 188 -2.91 21.03 3.44
N GLU A 189 -3.37 19.78 3.53
CA GLU A 189 -4.63 19.27 2.98
C GLU A 189 -5.58 18.84 4.12
N SER A 190 -6.67 19.58 4.30
CA SER A 190 -7.69 19.34 5.34
C SER A 190 -8.94 18.69 4.75
N TYR A 191 -9.44 17.66 5.43
CA TYR A 191 -10.55 16.81 4.98
C TYR A 191 -11.66 16.69 6.03
N THR A 192 -12.87 17.12 5.67
CA THR A 192 -14.09 16.90 6.48
C THR A 192 -14.85 15.70 5.91
N HIS A 193 -14.43 14.49 6.30
CA HIS A 193 -14.78 13.22 5.65
C HIS A 193 -16.27 12.96 5.40
N LYS A 194 -17.15 13.52 6.23
CA LYS A 194 -18.61 13.40 6.09
C LYS A 194 -19.15 14.14 4.86
N ASP A 195 -18.55 15.28 4.54
CA ASP A 195 -19.09 16.28 3.63
C ASP A 195 -18.34 16.33 2.28
N ILE A 196 -17.41 15.39 2.05
CA ILE A 196 -16.63 15.26 0.81
C ILE A 196 -17.52 14.88 -0.38
N ASP A 197 -17.54 15.73 -1.41
CA ASP A 197 -18.16 15.39 -2.69
C ASP A 197 -17.28 14.37 -3.46
N LYS A 198 -17.70 13.10 -3.39
CA LYS A 198 -17.06 11.98 -4.09
C LYS A 198 -17.14 12.07 -5.61
N SER A 199 -18.04 12.88 -6.18
CA SER A 199 -18.16 13.11 -7.62
C SER A 199 -17.17 14.16 -8.15
N ALA A 200 -16.80 15.14 -7.32
CA ALA A 200 -15.80 16.15 -7.65
C ALA A 200 -14.35 15.73 -7.28
N MET A 201 -14.18 14.70 -6.44
CA MET A 201 -12.88 14.16 -6.02
C MET A 201 -11.93 13.81 -7.19
N SER A 202 -12.42 13.35 -8.34
CA SER A 202 -11.51 13.03 -9.46
C SER A 202 -10.78 14.27 -9.96
N LYS A 203 -11.49 15.40 -10.10
CA LYS A 203 -10.91 16.70 -10.48
C LYS A 203 -9.84 17.16 -9.50
N TYR A 204 -10.06 16.96 -8.20
CA TYR A 204 -9.09 17.30 -7.16
C TYR A 204 -7.78 16.49 -7.33
N VAL A 205 -7.89 15.20 -7.63
CA VAL A 205 -6.73 14.33 -7.89
C VAL A 205 -6.07 14.63 -9.24
N GLU A 206 -6.85 14.92 -10.28
CA GLU A 206 -6.37 15.38 -11.59
C GLU A 206 -5.59 16.71 -11.46
N ALA A 207 -5.99 17.58 -10.53
CA ALA A 207 -5.29 18.81 -10.14
C ALA A 207 -4.09 18.58 -9.18
N SER A 208 -3.59 17.34 -9.06
CA SER A 208 -2.47 16.92 -8.20
C SER A 208 -2.72 16.93 -6.68
N GLY A 209 -3.99 16.97 -6.24
CA GLY A 209 -4.37 16.82 -4.83
C GLY A 209 -4.42 15.36 -4.36
N THR A 210 -4.27 15.13 -3.06
CA THR A 210 -4.30 13.78 -2.45
C THR A 210 -5.73 13.35 -2.12
N ALA A 211 -6.16 12.20 -2.62
CA ALA A 211 -7.41 11.59 -2.16
C ALA A 211 -7.25 11.02 -0.73
N PRO A 212 -8.16 11.32 0.22
CA PRO A 212 -8.05 10.80 1.59
C PRO A 212 -8.25 9.27 1.60
N GLU A 213 -7.26 8.55 2.13
CA GLU A 213 -7.23 7.08 2.09
C GLU A 213 -8.32 6.41 2.95
N PHE A 214 -8.78 7.11 3.99
CA PHE A 214 -9.74 6.59 4.96
C PHE A 214 -11.12 7.25 4.76
N ASN A 215 -12.18 6.47 4.95
CA ASN A 215 -13.55 6.98 4.87
C ASN A 215 -14.05 7.45 6.25
N TYR A 216 -15.02 8.37 6.23
CA TYR A 216 -15.80 8.78 7.41
C TYR A 216 -16.23 7.58 8.27
N GLN A 217 -16.15 7.72 9.60
CA GLN A 217 -16.48 6.68 10.58
C GLN A 217 -15.67 5.36 10.48
N LYS A 218 -14.52 5.34 9.81
CA LYS A 218 -13.50 4.31 10.04
C LYS A 218 -13.04 4.35 11.51
N ASN A 219 -12.74 3.18 12.10
CA ASN A 219 -12.27 3.09 13.48
C ASN A 219 -10.82 3.59 13.58
N ILE A 220 -10.53 4.45 14.56
CA ILE A 220 -9.21 5.08 14.71
C ILE A 220 -8.07 4.09 15.00
N TYR A 221 -8.34 2.98 15.69
CA TYR A 221 -7.37 1.93 15.94
C TYR A 221 -7.09 1.07 14.70
N ASP A 222 -8.06 0.92 13.79
CA ASP A 222 -7.81 0.36 12.45
C ASP A 222 -6.88 1.27 11.63
N ILE A 223 -7.08 2.59 11.72
CA ILE A 223 -6.25 3.61 11.04
C ILE A 223 -4.82 3.51 11.57
N LYS A 224 -4.65 3.66 12.88
CA LYS A 224 -3.36 3.53 13.57
C LYS A 224 -2.62 2.25 13.16
N THR A 225 -3.29 1.10 13.29
CA THR A 225 -2.73 -0.22 12.93
C THR A 225 -2.32 -0.33 11.45
N LYS A 226 -2.94 0.44 10.56
CA LYS A 226 -2.56 0.49 9.13
C LYS A 226 -1.40 1.45 8.89
N MET A 227 -1.44 2.65 9.47
CA MET A 227 -0.38 3.67 9.36
C MET A 227 0.96 3.13 9.90
N GLU A 228 0.95 2.45 11.05
CA GLU A 228 2.13 1.78 11.61
C GLU A 228 2.69 0.67 10.70
N LYS A 229 1.82 -0.06 10.00
CA LYS A 229 2.23 -1.06 9.00
C LYS A 229 2.78 -0.44 7.71
N SER A 230 2.45 0.82 7.44
CA SER A 230 3.04 1.63 6.37
C SER A 230 4.34 2.34 6.80
N GLY A 231 4.79 2.19 8.05
CA GLY A 231 6.04 2.74 8.55
C GLY A 231 5.94 4.09 9.29
N TYR A 232 4.74 4.61 9.53
CA TYR A 232 4.54 5.82 10.34
C TYR A 232 4.67 5.49 11.84
N ASP A 233 5.28 6.39 12.62
CA ASP A 233 5.05 6.41 14.07
C ASP A 233 3.70 7.09 14.34
N CYS A 234 2.97 6.66 15.36
CA CYS A 234 1.58 7.05 15.59
C CYS A 234 1.23 7.13 17.08
N SER A 235 0.89 8.33 17.55
CA SER A 235 0.45 8.58 18.93
C SER A 235 -1.04 9.00 18.98
N ILE A 236 -1.71 8.74 20.11
CA ILE A 236 -3.08 9.20 20.35
C ILE A 236 -3.08 10.17 21.54
N SER A 237 -3.56 11.38 21.32
CA SER A 237 -3.85 12.36 22.36
C SER A 237 -5.36 12.44 22.60
N SER A 238 -5.77 12.51 23.87
CA SER A 238 -7.14 12.87 24.24
C SER A 238 -7.32 14.39 24.08
N GLN A 239 -8.38 14.84 23.41
CA GLN A 239 -8.75 16.25 23.52
C GLN A 239 -9.30 16.49 24.93
N VAL A 240 -8.73 17.45 25.65
CA VAL A 240 -9.28 17.98 26.89
C VAL A 240 -10.27 19.08 26.49
N GLU A 241 -11.54 18.92 26.86
CA GLU A 241 -12.59 19.95 26.75
C GLU A 241 -12.50 20.96 27.91
#